data_AF-A0A1B7MHZ5-F1
#
_entry.id   AF-A0A1B7MHZ5-F1
#
_cell.length_a   1.000
_cell.length_b   1.000
_cell.length_c   1.000
_cell.angle_alpha   90.00
_cell.angle_beta   90.00
_cell.angle_gamma   90.00
#
_symmetry.space_group_name_H-M   'P 1'
#
loop_
_entity.id
_entity.type
_entity.pdbx_description
1 polymer ?
#
loop_
_entity_poly.entity_id
_entity_poly.type
_entity_poly.pdbx_seq_one_letter_code
_entity_poly.pdbx_strand_id
1 'polypeptide(L)'
;KLIFGRKGPTEYSHKLANEQVKSKKPVTFKVINEILAFYPISITKEILNSLIKAPSILITDLDKNETKKILKDNIGLPSSKIQIPGVYIFKHKVTGDKYVGSSSHLALRLSGYFNYSHKPIGKFIPLLFKDKLSQFSLQVIPLINNYQFRSEIVLEQFYLLDPSFNLNTIKVANNPSGSNAKPLFMYNRDKTLLYYSSFQQIDFIKNLNISHFTFSKHLKNGTYYLGKYLFTREAELQAKIKDISLIKLALQLEKDRKLFNKNKPLNSLSRSVLMYLNEDKEENSKLFFSIGKCVEYLRNKGIPATQTTLVKYIDTGKTYQGFKFKYV
;
A
#
# COMPACT_ATOMS: atom_id res chain seq x y z
N LYS A 1 -16.50 12.30 -6.92
CA LYS A 1 -15.32 12.03 -7.77
C LYS A 1 -14.54 10.89 -7.12
N LEU A 2 -14.36 9.77 -7.82
CA LEU A 2 -13.65 8.60 -7.31
C LEU A 2 -12.17 8.76 -7.67
N ILE A 3 -11.34 9.19 -6.71
CA ILE A 3 -9.90 9.41 -6.95
C ILE A 3 -9.14 8.44 -6.06
N PHE A 4 -8.31 7.59 -6.66
CA PHE A 4 -7.56 6.53 -5.96
C PHE A 4 -8.44 5.56 -5.13
N GLY A 5 -9.68 5.29 -5.57
CA GLY A 5 -10.61 4.41 -4.87
C GLY A 5 -11.36 5.06 -3.70
N ARG A 6 -11.28 6.39 -3.51
CA ARG A 6 -11.92 7.12 -2.40
C ARG A 6 -13.14 7.94 -2.85
N LYS A 7 -14.10 8.12 -1.94
CA LYS A 7 -15.18 9.13 -2.00
C LYS A 7 -15.03 10.03 -0.75
N GLY A 8 -14.78 11.33 -0.92
CA GLY A 8 -14.62 12.29 0.20
C GLY A 8 -13.81 13.55 -0.18
N PRO A 9 -13.78 14.58 0.68
CA PRO A 9 -13.15 15.88 0.39
C PRO A 9 -11.62 15.92 0.60
N THR A 10 -11.04 15.03 1.42
CA THR A 10 -9.60 15.03 1.76
C THR A 10 -8.89 13.80 1.19
N GLU A 11 -8.04 14.01 0.20
CA GLU A 11 -7.32 12.95 -0.52
C GLU A 11 -6.12 12.39 0.27
N TYR A 12 -5.65 13.11 1.28
CA TYR A 12 -4.38 12.86 1.95
C TYR A 12 -4.55 12.26 3.35
N SER A 13 -4.14 11.00 3.52
CA SER A 13 -4.23 10.28 4.81
C SER A 13 -3.52 10.99 5.96
N HIS A 14 -2.41 11.68 5.69
CA HIS A 14 -1.69 12.43 6.72
C HIS A 14 -2.46 13.66 7.21
N LYS A 15 -3.25 14.31 6.34
CA LYS A 15 -4.11 15.43 6.73
C LYS A 15 -5.25 14.92 7.62
N LEU A 16 -5.91 13.86 7.19
CA LEU A 16 -6.97 13.20 7.99
C LEU A 16 -6.47 12.77 9.37
N ALA A 17 -5.30 12.14 9.44
CA ALA A 17 -4.70 11.74 10.72
C ALA A 17 -4.39 12.95 11.61
N ASN A 18 -3.81 14.02 11.05
CA ASN A 18 -3.49 15.23 11.81
C ASN A 18 -4.76 15.97 12.27
N GLU A 19 -5.79 16.03 11.44
CA GLU A 19 -7.10 16.60 11.79
C GLU A 19 -7.74 15.81 12.94
N GLN A 20 -7.71 14.48 12.87
CA GLN A 20 -8.21 13.64 13.95
C GLN A 20 -7.47 13.89 15.27
N VAL A 21 -6.12 13.90 15.24
CA VAL A 21 -5.29 14.19 16.44
C VAL A 21 -5.63 15.56 17.04
N LYS A 22 -5.79 16.58 16.19
CA LYS A 22 -6.15 17.95 16.62
C LYS A 22 -7.57 18.02 17.16
N SER A 23 -8.50 17.24 16.63
CA SER A 23 -9.91 17.27 17.02
C SER A 23 -10.16 16.81 18.45
N LYS A 24 -9.23 16.01 19.03
CA LYS A 24 -9.38 15.34 20.34
C LYS A 24 -10.63 14.47 20.48
N LYS A 25 -11.32 14.16 19.37
CA LYS A 25 -12.49 13.27 19.37
C LYS A 25 -12.05 11.81 19.51
N PRO A 26 -12.91 10.93 20.04
CA PRO A 26 -12.65 9.49 20.04
C PRO A 26 -12.36 8.97 18.63
N VAL A 27 -11.35 8.12 18.50
CA VAL A 27 -11.03 7.45 17.23
C VAL A 27 -12.10 6.39 16.96
N THR A 28 -12.68 6.42 15.77
CA THR A 28 -13.72 5.45 15.35
C THR A 28 -13.24 4.61 14.17
N PHE A 29 -13.90 3.48 13.93
CA PHE A 29 -13.57 2.60 12.80
C PHE A 29 -13.72 3.32 11.44
N LYS A 30 -14.66 4.27 11.32
CA LYS A 30 -14.85 5.08 10.11
C LYS A 30 -13.61 5.92 9.81
N VAL A 31 -13.09 6.62 10.83
CA VAL A 31 -11.86 7.43 10.72
C VAL A 31 -10.67 6.57 10.31
N ILE A 32 -10.52 5.38 10.91
CA ILE A 32 -9.43 4.45 10.55
C ILE A 32 -9.59 3.99 9.09
N ASN A 33 -10.79 3.59 8.67
CA ASN A 33 -11.06 3.18 7.29
C ASN A 33 -10.74 4.30 6.29
N GLU A 34 -11.10 5.55 6.60
CA GLU A 34 -10.80 6.71 5.75
C GLU A 34 -9.29 6.94 5.62
N ILE A 35 -8.56 6.93 6.75
CA ILE A 35 -7.10 7.11 6.75
C ILE A 35 -6.42 5.96 6.00
N LEU A 36 -6.85 4.71 6.21
CA LEU A 36 -6.26 3.50 5.63
C LEU A 36 -6.86 3.10 4.28
N ALA A 37 -7.75 3.90 3.66
CA ALA A 37 -8.46 3.53 2.44
C ALA A 37 -7.57 3.20 1.21
N PHE A 38 -6.27 3.47 1.29
CA PHE A 38 -5.29 3.09 0.25
C PHE A 38 -4.77 1.66 0.41
N TYR A 39 -5.04 1.02 1.56
CA TYR A 39 -4.87 -0.40 1.75
C TYR A 39 -6.16 -1.14 1.41
N PRO A 40 -6.09 -2.41 0.97
CA PRO A 40 -7.24 -3.29 0.87
C PRO A 40 -7.68 -3.75 2.27
N ILE A 41 -7.89 -2.81 3.19
CA ILE A 41 -8.26 -3.03 4.59
C ILE A 41 -9.54 -2.22 4.84
N SER A 42 -10.59 -2.90 5.27
CA SER A 42 -11.83 -2.29 5.71
C SER A 42 -12.29 -3.02 6.96
N ILE A 43 -12.48 -2.29 8.04
CA ILE A 43 -12.86 -2.85 9.35
C ILE A 43 -14.25 -2.40 9.76
N THR A 44 -14.86 -3.17 10.66
CA THR A 44 -16.10 -2.79 11.36
C THR A 44 -15.80 -2.29 12.76
N LYS A 45 -16.84 -1.84 13.48
CA LYS A 45 -16.74 -1.44 14.88
C LYS A 45 -16.32 -2.61 15.76
N GLU A 46 -16.84 -3.80 15.49
CA GLU A 46 -16.58 -5.04 16.25
C GLU A 46 -15.12 -5.45 16.12
N ILE A 47 -14.59 -5.39 14.88
CA ILE A 47 -13.17 -5.64 14.60
C ILE A 47 -12.29 -4.66 15.39
N LEU A 48 -12.57 -3.36 15.31
CA LEU A 48 -11.78 -2.37 16.03
C LEU A 48 -11.80 -2.62 17.54
N ASN A 49 -12.97 -2.88 18.11
CA ASN A 49 -13.13 -3.15 19.54
C ASN A 49 -12.38 -4.43 19.96
N SER A 50 -12.39 -5.47 19.14
CA SER A 50 -11.63 -6.70 19.39
C SER A 50 -10.12 -6.43 19.41
N LEU A 51 -9.61 -5.63 18.47
CA LEU A 51 -8.18 -5.29 18.38
C LEU A 51 -7.70 -4.45 19.57
N ILE A 52 -8.48 -3.45 20.00
CA ILE A 52 -8.11 -2.59 21.13
C ILE A 52 -8.08 -3.37 22.44
N LYS A 53 -8.90 -4.43 22.56
CA LYS A 53 -8.95 -5.31 23.73
C LYS A 53 -7.98 -6.49 23.66
N ALA A 54 -7.16 -6.57 22.62
CA ALA A 54 -6.21 -7.67 22.47
C ALA A 54 -5.26 -7.74 23.68
N PRO A 55 -4.95 -8.94 24.20
CA PRO A 55 -4.02 -9.10 25.32
C PRO A 55 -2.67 -8.46 25.02
N SER A 56 -2.10 -7.83 26.05
CA SER A 56 -0.80 -7.17 25.95
C SER A 56 0.13 -7.63 27.06
N ILE A 57 1.42 -7.71 26.74
CA ILE A 57 2.50 -8.01 27.66
C ILE A 57 3.19 -6.70 27.99
N LEU A 58 3.24 -6.34 29.27
CA LEU A 58 3.98 -5.17 29.74
C LEU A 58 5.31 -5.61 30.34
N ILE A 59 6.39 -5.01 29.86
CA ILE A 59 7.75 -5.23 30.33
C ILE A 59 8.31 -3.90 30.81
N THR A 60 8.53 -3.76 32.11
CA THR A 60 8.99 -2.51 32.70
C THR A 60 10.51 -2.35 32.65
N ASP A 61 11.28 -3.44 32.68
CA ASP A 61 12.75 -3.40 32.74
C ASP A 61 13.39 -4.12 31.55
N LEU A 62 13.80 -3.35 30.53
CA LEU A 62 14.22 -3.90 29.24
C LEU A 62 15.68 -4.35 29.18
N ASP A 63 16.47 -4.03 30.20
CA ASP A 63 17.90 -4.36 30.34
C ASP A 63 18.15 -5.73 31.01
N LYS A 64 17.10 -6.37 31.50
CA LYS A 64 17.14 -7.66 32.19
C LYS A 64 17.13 -8.88 31.27
N ASN A 65 17.80 -9.96 31.65
CA ASN A 65 17.81 -11.21 30.88
C ASN A 65 16.41 -11.86 30.82
N GLU A 66 15.61 -11.66 31.86
CA GLU A 66 14.22 -12.06 31.97
C GLU A 66 13.38 -11.50 30.82
N THR A 67 13.68 -10.29 30.35
CA THR A 67 12.98 -9.67 29.21
C THR A 67 13.17 -10.46 27.93
N LYS A 68 14.38 -10.98 27.67
CA LYS A 68 14.62 -11.84 26.50
C LYS A 68 13.81 -13.13 26.58
N LYS A 69 13.69 -13.70 27.79
CA LYS A 69 12.87 -14.91 28.03
C LYS A 69 11.39 -14.63 27.80
N ILE A 70 10.84 -13.56 28.39
CA ILE A 70 9.43 -13.15 28.22
C ILE A 70 9.10 -12.94 26.73
N LEU A 71 9.97 -12.23 26.00
CA LEU A 71 9.78 -12.03 24.56
C LEU A 71 9.83 -13.35 23.80
N LYS A 72 10.84 -14.19 24.05
CA LYS A 72 10.96 -15.50 23.39
C LYS A 72 9.71 -16.36 23.61
N ASP A 73 9.20 -16.42 24.83
CA ASP A 73 8.08 -17.28 25.20
C ASP A 73 6.75 -16.81 24.58
N ASN A 74 6.61 -15.51 24.31
CA ASN A 74 5.35 -14.93 23.81
C ASN A 74 5.33 -14.64 22.30
N ILE A 75 6.47 -14.30 21.71
CA ILE A 75 6.56 -13.87 20.31
C ILE A 75 7.61 -14.65 19.49
N GLY A 76 8.31 -15.60 20.11
CA GLY A 76 9.33 -16.43 19.47
C GLY A 76 10.68 -15.74 19.32
N LEU A 77 11.56 -16.38 18.53
CA LEU A 77 12.88 -15.88 18.17
C LEU A 77 12.85 -15.19 16.80
N PRO A 78 13.82 -14.29 16.49
CA PRO A 78 13.95 -13.69 15.16
C PRO A 78 14.09 -14.72 14.02
N SER A 79 14.61 -15.91 14.32
CA SER A 79 14.78 -17.02 13.40
C SER A 79 13.64 -18.05 13.44
N SER A 80 12.59 -17.82 14.24
CA SER A 80 11.47 -18.74 14.36
C SER A 80 10.74 -18.92 13.03
N LYS A 81 10.36 -20.17 12.73
CA LYS A 81 9.56 -20.50 11.54
C LYS A 81 8.17 -19.86 11.58
N ILE A 82 7.56 -19.81 12.76
CA ILE A 82 6.29 -19.12 13.00
C ILE A 82 6.60 -17.67 13.32
N GLN A 83 6.06 -16.76 12.51
CA GLN A 83 6.21 -15.32 12.69
C GLN A 83 4.96 -14.78 13.36
N ILE A 84 5.13 -14.16 14.53
CA ILE A 84 4.01 -13.58 15.28
C ILE A 84 3.88 -12.10 14.91
N PRO A 85 2.74 -11.69 14.31
CA PRO A 85 2.48 -10.30 13.99
C PRO A 85 1.94 -9.54 15.21
N GLY A 86 2.02 -8.21 15.19
CA GLY A 86 1.38 -7.38 16.20
C GLY A 86 1.99 -5.99 16.33
N VAL A 87 1.68 -5.37 17.47
CA VAL A 87 2.06 -3.98 17.79
C VAL A 87 2.98 -3.96 19.01
N TYR A 88 3.92 -3.01 19.02
CA TYR A 88 4.78 -2.74 20.16
C TYR A 88 4.80 -1.24 20.46
N ILE A 89 4.80 -0.92 21.76
CA ILE A 89 4.76 0.45 22.28
C ILE A 89 5.90 0.63 23.27
N PHE A 90 6.82 1.54 22.95
CA PHE A 90 7.81 2.02 23.91
C PHE A 90 7.26 3.25 24.62
N LYS A 91 7.41 3.30 25.93
CA LYS A 91 7.10 4.48 26.76
C LYS A 91 8.35 4.87 27.54
N HIS A 92 8.77 6.12 27.40
CA HIS A 92 9.85 6.67 28.19
C HIS A 92 9.40 6.81 29.65
N LYS A 93 10.16 6.26 30.60
CA LYS A 93 9.77 6.18 32.02
C LYS A 93 9.64 7.55 32.66
N VAL A 94 10.54 8.48 32.33
CA VAL A 94 10.56 9.84 32.90
C VAL A 94 9.53 10.77 32.25
N THR A 95 9.63 11.02 30.93
CA THR A 95 8.75 11.98 30.24
C THR A 95 7.34 11.43 29.97
N GLY A 96 7.16 10.11 29.97
CA GLY A 96 5.91 9.47 29.58
C GLY A 96 5.65 9.44 28.08
N ASP A 97 6.57 9.96 27.27
CA ASP A 97 6.49 10.00 25.82
C ASP A 97 6.41 8.59 25.23
N LYS A 98 5.57 8.41 24.19
CA LYS A 98 5.33 7.09 23.60
C LYS A 98 5.71 7.03 22.14
N TYR A 99 6.20 5.86 21.76
CA TYR A 99 6.42 5.43 20.38
C TYR A 99 5.64 4.13 20.14
N VAL A 100 4.89 4.04 19.04
CA VAL A 100 4.24 2.82 18.58
C VAL A 100 4.81 2.38 17.23
N GLY A 101 4.91 1.07 17.01
CA GLY A 101 5.10 0.51 15.69
C GLY A 101 4.41 -0.85 15.57
N SER A 102 4.21 -1.31 14.33
CA SER A 102 3.75 -2.67 14.04
C SER A 102 4.81 -3.48 13.30
N SER A 103 4.61 -4.80 13.29
CA SER A 103 5.37 -5.73 12.46
C SER A 103 4.55 -6.98 12.18
N SER A 104 4.70 -7.55 10.98
CA SER A 104 4.27 -8.92 10.69
C SER A 104 5.15 -9.98 11.38
N HIS A 105 6.31 -9.57 11.89
CA HIS A 105 7.25 -10.41 12.62
C HIS A 105 7.82 -9.61 13.80
N LEU A 106 7.17 -9.71 14.97
CA LEU A 106 7.52 -8.94 16.17
C LEU A 106 8.93 -9.27 16.67
N ALA A 107 9.31 -10.54 16.76
CA ALA A 107 10.60 -10.95 17.31
C ALA A 107 11.77 -10.36 16.52
N LEU A 108 11.75 -10.48 15.19
CA LEU A 108 12.75 -9.86 14.33
C LEU A 108 12.79 -8.34 14.50
N ARG A 109 11.63 -7.67 14.48
CA ARG A 109 11.58 -6.21 14.61
C ARG A 109 12.11 -5.73 15.96
N LEU A 110 11.69 -6.36 17.06
CA LEU A 110 12.13 -6.01 18.41
C LEU A 110 13.63 -6.26 18.59
N SER A 111 14.17 -7.35 18.03
CA SER A 111 15.61 -7.63 18.11
C SER A 111 16.47 -6.47 17.59
N GLY A 112 16.00 -5.72 16.58
CA GLY A 112 16.71 -4.56 16.05
C GLY A 112 16.83 -3.41 17.05
N TYR A 113 15.79 -3.16 17.86
CA TYR A 113 15.84 -2.15 18.92
C TYR A 113 16.74 -2.60 20.07
N PHE A 114 16.64 -3.86 20.49
CA PHE A 114 17.44 -4.40 21.60
C PHE A 114 18.93 -4.48 21.25
N ASN A 115 19.27 -4.70 19.98
CA ASN A 115 20.64 -4.75 19.50
C ASN A 115 21.15 -3.42 18.95
N TYR A 116 20.37 -2.33 19.06
CA TYR A 116 20.73 -0.99 18.54
C TYR A 116 21.14 -1.00 17.06
N SER A 117 20.52 -1.84 16.22
CA SER A 117 20.88 -1.97 14.80
C SER A 117 20.09 -1.04 13.86
N HIS A 118 19.09 -0.34 14.39
CA HIS A 118 18.31 0.63 13.63
C HIS A 118 19.10 1.91 13.37
N LYS A 119 18.90 2.51 12.19
CA LYS A 119 19.48 3.83 11.89
C LYS A 119 18.87 4.89 12.82
N PRO A 120 19.67 5.82 13.38
CA PRO A 120 19.19 6.84 14.30
C PRO A 120 18.42 7.95 13.58
N ILE A 121 17.19 7.66 13.16
CA ILE A 121 16.29 8.58 12.46
C ILE A 121 14.99 8.82 13.24
N GLY A 122 14.34 9.94 12.96
CA GLY A 122 13.11 10.34 13.66
C GLY A 122 13.39 10.81 15.09
N LYS A 123 12.39 10.72 15.97
CA LYS A 123 12.53 11.12 17.39
C LYS A 123 12.90 9.94 18.29
N PHE A 124 12.30 8.77 18.04
CA PHE A 124 12.42 7.62 18.93
C PHE A 124 13.83 6.99 18.94
N ILE A 125 14.40 6.62 17.79
CA ILE A 125 15.69 5.90 17.77
C ILE A 125 16.82 6.74 18.38
N PRO A 126 16.99 8.03 18.03
CA PRO A 126 18.02 8.85 18.68
C PRO A 126 17.85 8.92 20.20
N LEU A 127 16.61 9.06 20.68
CA LEU A 127 16.32 9.08 22.11
C LEU A 127 16.64 7.74 22.78
N LEU A 128 16.24 6.62 22.17
CA LEU A 128 16.56 5.27 22.65
C LEU A 128 18.08 5.05 22.75
N PHE A 129 18.84 5.55 21.78
CA PHE A 129 20.30 5.39 21.74
C PHE A 129 21.00 6.21 22.81
N LYS A 130 20.48 7.42 23.07
CA LYS A 130 20.96 8.34 24.10
C LYS A 130 20.65 7.80 25.50
N ASP A 131 19.38 7.54 25.78
CA ASP A 131 18.89 7.27 27.14
C ASP A 131 18.92 5.78 27.50
N LYS A 132 19.15 4.90 26.51
CA LYS A 132 19.23 3.44 26.64
C LYS A 132 17.90 2.78 27.01
N LEU A 133 17.82 1.47 26.77
CA LEU A 133 16.64 0.63 27.03
C LEU A 133 16.13 0.69 28.48
N SER A 134 17.00 0.89 29.46
CA SER A 134 16.64 0.95 30.88
C SER A 134 15.68 2.10 31.20
N GLN A 135 15.67 3.17 30.39
CA GLN A 135 14.78 4.32 30.52
C GLN A 135 13.41 4.13 29.85
N PHE A 136 13.14 2.97 29.28
CA PHE A 136 11.88 2.67 28.60
C PHE A 136 11.19 1.46 29.21
N SER A 137 9.86 1.46 29.15
CA SER A 137 9.04 0.25 29.25
C SER A 137 8.52 -0.14 27.87
N LEU A 138 8.30 -1.43 27.65
CA LEU A 138 7.77 -1.98 26.40
C LEU A 138 6.44 -2.67 26.65
N GLN A 139 5.40 -2.28 25.91
CA GLN A 139 4.16 -3.03 25.80
C GLN A 139 4.15 -3.75 24.44
N VAL A 140 3.88 -5.05 24.43
CA VAL A 140 3.76 -5.85 23.20
C VAL A 140 2.36 -6.42 23.12
N ILE A 141 1.72 -6.31 21.96
CA ILE A 141 0.37 -6.82 21.67
C ILE A 141 0.49 -7.83 20.53
N PRO A 142 0.71 -9.12 20.84
CA PRO A 142 0.76 -10.19 19.84
C PRO A 142 -0.62 -10.46 19.25
N LEU A 143 -0.71 -10.58 17.93
CA LEU A 143 -1.96 -10.83 17.19
C LEU A 143 -1.97 -12.26 16.63
N ILE A 144 -1.87 -13.25 17.52
CA ILE A 144 -1.67 -14.67 17.20
C ILE A 144 -2.89 -15.27 16.47
N ASN A 145 -4.10 -14.91 16.87
CA ASN A 145 -5.35 -15.55 16.42
C ASN A 145 -6.14 -14.74 15.38
N ASN A 146 -5.69 -13.53 15.02
CA ASN A 146 -6.47 -12.53 14.27
C ASN A 146 -5.75 -11.95 13.04
N TYR A 147 -4.86 -12.72 12.41
CA TYR A 147 -4.13 -12.24 11.23
C TYR A 147 -4.85 -12.62 9.91
N GLN A 148 -6.04 -12.06 9.70
CA GLN A 148 -6.78 -12.28 8.44
C GLN A 148 -6.55 -11.15 7.41
N PHE A 149 -6.16 -9.94 7.83
CA PHE A 149 -6.12 -8.77 6.94
C PHE A 149 -5.09 -7.67 7.32
N ARG A 150 -3.95 -8.03 7.93
CA ARG A 150 -2.96 -7.08 8.47
C ARG A 150 -3.50 -6.19 9.61
N SER A 151 -4.05 -6.84 10.62
CA SER A 151 -4.66 -6.22 11.81
C SER A 151 -3.70 -5.38 12.64
N GLU A 152 -2.40 -5.64 12.56
CA GLU A 152 -1.33 -4.86 13.19
C GLU A 152 -1.24 -3.43 12.65
N ILE A 153 -1.50 -3.22 11.35
CA ILE A 153 -1.50 -1.88 10.74
C ILE A 153 -2.69 -1.07 11.25
N VAL A 154 -3.85 -1.72 11.40
CA VAL A 154 -5.06 -1.09 11.94
C VAL A 154 -4.85 -0.65 13.39
N LEU A 155 -4.27 -1.53 14.21
CA LEU A 155 -4.03 -1.24 15.62
C LEU A 155 -2.93 -0.18 15.81
N GLU A 156 -1.86 -0.22 15.01
CA GLU A 156 -0.87 0.88 14.98
C GLU A 156 -1.53 2.21 14.61
N GLN A 157 -2.39 2.23 13.58
CA GLN A 157 -3.06 3.44 13.17
C GLN A 157 -3.94 4.03 14.27
N PHE A 158 -4.63 3.19 15.04
CA PHE A 158 -5.40 3.63 16.20
C PHE A 158 -4.52 4.37 17.21
N TYR A 159 -3.39 3.80 17.61
CA TYR A 159 -2.47 4.41 18.56
C TYR A 159 -1.79 5.67 18.02
N LEU A 160 -1.45 5.72 16.74
CA LEU A 160 -0.85 6.93 16.13
C LEU A 160 -1.74 8.17 16.23
N LEU A 161 -3.07 7.98 16.38
CA LEU A 161 -4.04 9.07 16.51
C LEU A 161 -4.20 9.56 17.95
N ASP A 162 -3.61 8.88 18.93
CA ASP A 162 -3.49 9.37 20.31
C ASP A 162 -2.29 10.34 20.40
N PRO A 163 -2.50 11.58 20.88
CA PRO A 163 -1.45 12.60 20.95
C PRO A 163 -0.28 12.22 21.87
N SER A 164 -0.46 11.29 22.81
CA SER A 164 0.62 10.79 23.68
C SER A 164 1.69 10.00 22.93
N PHE A 165 1.41 9.53 21.71
CA PHE A 165 2.39 8.88 20.81
C PHE A 165 3.22 9.91 20.04
N ASN A 166 3.89 10.79 20.77
CA ASN A 166 4.60 11.96 20.26
C ASN A 166 6.03 11.69 19.75
N LEU A 167 6.57 10.48 19.99
CA LEU A 167 7.84 10.04 19.42
C LEU A 167 7.67 9.53 17.97
N ASN A 168 6.45 9.25 17.53
CA ASN A 168 6.13 9.00 16.12
C ASN A 168 6.04 10.33 15.36
N THR A 169 6.94 10.53 14.40
CA THR A 169 6.91 11.70 13.51
C THR A 169 5.85 11.60 12.41
N ILE A 170 5.48 10.38 12.02
CA ILE A 170 4.46 10.09 11.02
C ILE A 170 3.22 9.55 11.73
N LYS A 171 2.05 10.11 11.42
CA LYS A 171 0.76 9.77 12.05
C LYS A 171 -0.11 8.81 11.22
N VAL A 172 0.47 8.21 10.20
CA VAL A 172 -0.18 7.22 9.32
C VAL A 172 0.60 5.91 9.38
N ALA A 173 -0.07 4.80 9.69
CA ALA A 173 0.56 3.49 9.82
C ALA A 173 1.04 2.96 8.48
N ASN A 174 2.23 2.36 8.50
CA ASN A 174 2.91 1.81 7.32
C ASN A 174 2.95 2.81 6.15
N ASN A 175 2.94 4.12 6.44
CA ASN A 175 2.76 5.18 5.46
C ASN A 175 3.63 4.91 4.23
N PRO A 176 3.04 4.62 3.05
CA PRO A 176 3.82 4.44 1.84
C PRO A 176 4.59 5.72 1.52
N SER A 177 4.19 6.85 2.13
CA SER A 177 4.78 8.18 2.08
C SER A 177 5.94 8.44 3.07
N GLY A 178 6.40 7.45 3.84
CA GLY A 178 7.49 7.63 4.81
C GLY A 178 8.88 7.59 4.16
N SER A 179 9.59 8.74 4.12
CA SER A 179 10.99 9.05 3.74
C SER A 179 11.61 8.44 2.45
N ASN A 180 11.07 7.35 1.91
CA ASN A 180 11.48 6.67 0.70
C ASN A 180 10.44 6.76 -0.43
N ALA A 181 9.29 7.37 -0.16
CA ALA A 181 8.24 7.63 -1.14
C ALA A 181 8.64 8.78 -2.04
N LYS A 182 9.59 8.51 -2.92
CA LYS A 182 10.01 9.47 -3.92
C LYS A 182 8.86 9.55 -4.93
N PRO A 183 8.19 10.70 -5.09
CA PRO A 183 7.13 10.85 -6.06
C PRO A 183 7.67 10.45 -7.44
N LEU A 184 6.80 9.84 -8.24
CA LEU A 184 7.08 9.41 -9.59
C LEU A 184 6.06 10.04 -10.50
N PHE A 185 6.54 10.61 -11.59
CA PHE A 185 5.75 11.32 -12.57
C PHE A 185 5.98 10.71 -13.96
N MET A 186 4.92 10.67 -14.76
CA MET A 186 4.97 10.35 -16.18
C MET A 186 4.51 11.56 -16.99
N TYR A 187 5.47 12.22 -17.65
CA TYR A 187 5.23 13.36 -18.51
C TYR A 187 5.30 12.99 -19.99
N ASN A 188 4.88 13.89 -20.87
CA ASN A 188 5.42 13.95 -22.24
C ASN A 188 6.90 14.41 -22.23
N ARG A 189 7.55 14.33 -23.40
CA ARG A 189 9.01 14.52 -23.55
C ARG A 189 9.51 15.89 -23.08
N ASP A 190 8.75 16.94 -23.34
CA ASP A 190 9.03 18.34 -23.02
C ASP A 190 8.52 18.76 -21.62
N LYS A 191 7.97 17.81 -20.84
CA LYS A 191 7.40 18.03 -19.51
C LYS A 191 6.20 18.99 -19.45
N THR A 192 5.59 19.36 -20.56
CA THR A 192 4.45 20.29 -20.57
C THR A 192 3.13 19.67 -20.09
N LEU A 193 3.01 18.34 -20.15
CA LEU A 193 1.81 17.57 -19.76
C LEU A 193 2.15 16.42 -18.81
N LEU A 194 1.51 16.40 -17.64
CA LEU A 194 1.56 15.28 -16.69
C LEU A 194 0.43 14.28 -16.98
N TYR A 195 0.77 13.04 -17.34
CA TYR A 195 -0.21 11.98 -17.59
C TYR A 195 -0.61 11.22 -16.33
N TYR A 196 0.37 10.93 -15.47
CA TYR A 196 0.14 10.13 -14.26
C TYR A 196 1.22 10.38 -13.22
N SER A 197 0.84 10.31 -11.95
CA SER A 197 1.76 10.37 -10.83
C SER A 197 1.37 9.39 -9.74
N SER A 198 2.37 8.80 -9.09
CA SER A 198 2.19 7.99 -7.88
C SER A 198 3.45 8.06 -7.02
N PHE A 199 3.32 7.75 -5.73
CA PHE A 199 4.44 7.57 -4.81
C PHE A 199 5.03 6.15 -4.85
N GLN A 200 4.40 5.22 -5.57
CA GLN A 200 4.82 3.83 -5.64
C GLN A 200 5.00 3.37 -7.08
N GLN A 201 6.16 2.77 -7.37
CA GLN A 201 6.44 2.18 -8.68
C GLN A 201 5.44 1.05 -9.03
N ILE A 202 4.93 0.33 -8.03
CA ILE A 202 3.97 -0.75 -8.25
C ILE A 202 2.67 -0.28 -8.92
N ASP A 203 2.29 0.99 -8.76
CA ASP A 203 1.08 1.53 -9.37
C ASP A 203 1.24 1.68 -10.88
N PHE A 204 2.42 2.11 -11.36
CA PHE A 204 2.75 2.12 -12.78
C PHE A 204 2.75 0.69 -13.36
N ILE A 205 3.24 -0.27 -12.58
CA ILE A 205 3.29 -1.68 -13.01
C ILE A 205 1.88 -2.27 -13.12
N LYS A 206 1.09 -2.17 -12.05
CA LYS A 206 -0.23 -2.81 -11.97
C LYS A 206 -1.28 -2.09 -12.81
N ASN A 207 -1.28 -0.76 -12.82
CA ASN A 207 -2.36 0.02 -13.44
C ASN A 207 -2.09 0.33 -14.90
N LEU A 208 -0.81 0.42 -15.31
CA LEU A 208 -0.42 0.81 -16.66
C LEU A 208 0.31 -0.30 -17.43
N ASN A 209 0.53 -1.48 -16.81
CA ASN A 209 1.22 -2.63 -17.41
C ASN A 209 2.64 -2.34 -17.89
N ILE A 210 3.36 -1.52 -17.14
CA ILE A 210 4.77 -1.22 -17.41
C ILE A 210 5.59 -2.20 -16.58
N SER A 211 6.43 -3.03 -17.21
CA SER A 211 7.26 -3.96 -16.45
C SER A 211 8.23 -3.22 -15.52
N HIS A 212 8.56 -3.82 -14.37
CA HIS A 212 9.52 -3.26 -13.42
C HIS A 212 10.85 -2.88 -14.11
N PHE A 213 11.40 -3.79 -14.91
CA PHE A 213 12.66 -3.57 -15.64
C PHE A 213 12.59 -2.38 -16.60
N THR A 214 11.52 -2.29 -17.39
CA THR A 214 11.33 -1.20 -18.35
C THR A 214 11.16 0.14 -17.63
N PHE A 215 10.34 0.18 -16.58
CA PHE A 215 10.15 1.38 -15.78
C PHE A 215 11.48 1.87 -15.19
N SER A 216 12.21 0.97 -14.50
CA SER A 216 13.47 1.30 -13.85
C SER A 216 14.54 1.74 -14.85
N LYS A 217 14.62 1.11 -16.03
CA LYS A 217 15.53 1.51 -17.12
C LYS A 217 15.26 2.95 -17.56
N HIS A 218 14.01 3.28 -17.88
CA HIS A 218 13.66 4.60 -18.39
C HIS A 218 13.78 5.69 -17.32
N LEU A 219 13.40 5.38 -16.08
CA LEU A 219 13.57 6.29 -14.94
C LEU A 219 15.04 6.58 -14.64
N LYS A 220 15.91 5.56 -14.63
CA LYS A 220 17.34 5.72 -14.31
C LYS A 220 18.09 6.46 -15.42
N ASN A 221 17.79 6.14 -16.67
CA ASN A 221 18.54 6.67 -17.81
C ASN A 221 17.94 7.99 -18.35
N GLY A 222 16.81 8.46 -17.83
CA GLY A 222 16.10 9.63 -18.37
C GLY A 222 15.62 9.43 -19.81
N THR A 223 15.43 8.18 -20.24
CA THR A 223 15.04 7.84 -21.62
C THR A 223 13.53 7.71 -21.73
N TYR A 224 13.00 7.89 -22.94
CA TYR A 224 11.56 7.94 -23.16
C TYR A 224 10.95 6.56 -23.38
N TYR A 225 10.04 6.16 -22.51
CA TYR A 225 9.23 4.96 -22.68
C TYR A 225 8.32 5.10 -23.91
N LEU A 226 8.34 4.09 -24.78
CA LEU A 226 7.65 4.08 -26.09
C LEU A 226 8.00 5.30 -26.97
N GLY A 227 9.17 5.93 -26.74
CA GLY A 227 9.59 7.15 -27.43
C GLY A 227 8.77 8.40 -27.10
N LYS A 228 7.84 8.34 -26.13
CA LYS A 228 6.87 9.40 -25.85
C LYS A 228 6.82 9.86 -24.40
N TYR A 229 7.04 8.95 -23.45
CA TYR A 229 6.76 9.18 -22.04
C TYR A 229 8.04 9.27 -21.21
N LEU A 230 8.19 10.35 -20.45
CA LEU A 230 9.32 10.55 -19.53
C LEU A 230 8.91 10.14 -18.11
N PHE A 231 9.65 9.21 -17.50
CA PHE A 231 9.54 8.94 -16.07
C PHE A 231 10.56 9.76 -15.29
N THR A 232 10.13 10.46 -14.24
CA THR A 232 11.03 11.25 -13.39
C THR A 232 10.56 11.26 -11.94
N ARG A 233 11.48 11.63 -11.04
CA ARG A 233 11.19 11.93 -9.64
C ARG A 233 11.04 13.41 -9.35
N GLU A 234 11.37 14.25 -10.32
CA GLU A 234 11.28 15.70 -10.23
C GLU A 234 9.93 16.18 -10.72
N ALA A 235 9.28 17.02 -9.93
CA ALA A 235 8.05 17.68 -10.34
C ALA A 235 8.39 18.85 -11.27
N GLU A 236 7.65 18.95 -12.38
CA GLU A 236 7.65 20.15 -13.23
C GLU A 236 6.48 21.06 -12.80
N LEU A 237 6.81 22.26 -12.34
CA LEU A 237 5.84 23.19 -11.74
C LEU A 237 4.89 23.79 -12.79
N GLN A 238 5.36 23.92 -14.04
CA GLN A 238 4.59 24.51 -15.13
C GLN A 238 3.79 23.48 -15.94
N ALA A 239 3.90 22.20 -15.59
CA ALA A 239 3.22 21.14 -16.31
C ALA A 239 1.71 21.16 -16.08
N LYS A 240 0.95 21.13 -17.17
CA LYS A 240 -0.51 20.98 -17.09
C LYS A 240 -0.86 19.52 -16.81
N ILE A 241 -1.75 19.28 -15.85
CA ILE A 241 -2.26 17.94 -15.58
C ILE A 241 -3.17 17.55 -16.75
N LYS A 242 -2.90 16.39 -17.36
CA LYS A 242 -3.76 15.83 -18.39
C LYS A 242 -5.03 15.29 -17.74
N ASP A 243 -6.17 15.85 -18.09
CA ASP A 243 -7.48 15.31 -17.67
C ASP A 243 -7.78 14.00 -18.42
N ILE A 244 -7.30 12.88 -17.88
CA ILE A 244 -7.48 11.55 -18.44
C ILE A 244 -7.72 10.54 -17.32
N SER A 245 -8.71 9.66 -17.51
CA SER A 245 -8.93 8.57 -16.57
C SER A 245 -7.82 7.52 -16.67
N LEU A 246 -7.59 6.80 -15.58
CA LEU A 246 -6.56 5.74 -15.53
C LEU A 246 -6.77 4.67 -16.62
N ILE A 247 -8.03 4.30 -16.87
CA ILE A 247 -8.39 3.33 -17.93
C ILE A 247 -8.07 3.90 -19.31
N LYS A 248 -8.45 5.15 -19.60
CA LYS A 248 -8.14 5.80 -20.88
C LYS A 248 -6.64 5.90 -21.12
N LEU A 249 -5.87 6.23 -20.08
CA LEU A 249 -4.42 6.26 -20.15
C LEU A 249 -3.82 4.88 -20.40
N ALA A 250 -4.30 3.84 -19.71
CA ALA A 250 -3.83 2.47 -19.94
C ALA A 250 -4.15 1.97 -21.37
N LEU A 251 -5.35 2.27 -21.88
CA LEU A 251 -5.73 1.99 -23.27
C LEU A 251 -4.85 2.74 -24.28
N GLN A 252 -4.52 4.00 -24.00
CA GLN A 252 -3.60 4.79 -24.82
C GLN A 252 -2.21 4.14 -24.87
N LEU A 253 -1.68 3.69 -23.72
CA LEU A 253 -0.39 2.99 -23.65
C LEU A 253 -0.40 1.66 -24.41
N GLU A 254 -1.50 0.90 -24.38
CA GLU A 254 -1.63 -0.33 -25.17
C GLU A 254 -1.57 -0.04 -26.68
N LYS A 255 -2.25 1.02 -27.15
CA LYS A 255 -2.16 1.47 -28.56
C LYS A 255 -0.73 1.88 -28.92
N ASP A 256 -0.08 2.64 -28.05
CA ASP A 256 1.30 3.06 -28.27
C ASP A 256 2.28 1.88 -28.29
N ARG A 257 2.07 0.84 -27.45
CA ARG A 257 2.87 -0.40 -27.48
C ARG A 257 2.75 -1.12 -28.81
N LYS A 258 1.53 -1.22 -29.36
CA LYS A 258 1.30 -1.85 -30.67
C LYS A 258 2.02 -1.10 -31.78
N LEU A 259 1.91 0.23 -31.78
CA LEU A 259 2.57 1.08 -32.77
C LEU A 259 4.10 0.98 -32.65
N PHE A 260 4.63 1.08 -31.43
CA PHE A 260 6.07 1.05 -31.18
C PHE A 260 6.70 -0.33 -31.47
N ASN A 261 5.95 -1.42 -31.31
CA ASN A 261 6.43 -2.78 -31.54
C ASN A 261 5.87 -3.41 -32.82
N LYS A 262 5.44 -2.60 -33.81
CA LYS A 262 4.80 -3.08 -35.06
C LYS A 262 5.58 -4.20 -35.77
N ASN A 263 6.91 -4.18 -35.66
CA ASN A 263 7.81 -5.13 -36.33
C ASN A 263 8.25 -6.31 -35.44
N LYS A 264 7.72 -6.43 -34.21
CA LYS A 264 8.06 -7.53 -33.31
C LYS A 264 7.00 -8.64 -33.38
N PRO A 265 7.40 -9.92 -33.31
CA PRO A 265 6.45 -11.02 -33.21
C PRO A 265 5.64 -10.88 -31.91
N LEU A 266 4.32 -10.86 -32.02
CA LEU A 266 3.40 -10.81 -30.88
C LEU A 266 2.88 -12.21 -30.56
N ASN A 267 2.99 -12.62 -29.30
CA ASN A 267 2.29 -13.80 -28.81
C ASN A 267 0.78 -13.51 -28.76
N SER A 268 -0.03 -14.35 -29.41
CA SER A 268 -1.50 -14.22 -29.47
C SER A 268 -2.18 -14.28 -28.09
N LEU A 269 -1.55 -14.92 -27.11
CA LEU A 269 -2.07 -15.08 -25.74
C LEU A 269 -1.79 -13.89 -24.83
N SER A 270 -0.94 -12.94 -25.25
CA SER A 270 -0.60 -11.72 -24.51
C SER A 270 -1.49 -10.53 -24.87
N ARG A 271 -2.65 -10.77 -25.50
CA ARG A 271 -3.57 -9.71 -25.92
C ARG A 271 -4.38 -9.16 -24.75
N SER A 272 -4.35 -7.83 -24.62
CA SER A 272 -5.17 -7.09 -23.65
C SER A 272 -6.65 -7.17 -24.00
N VAL A 273 -7.49 -7.30 -22.97
CA VAL A 273 -8.95 -7.47 -23.07
C VAL A 273 -9.62 -6.38 -22.26
N LEU A 274 -10.56 -5.66 -22.89
CA LEU A 274 -11.47 -4.75 -22.22
C LEU A 274 -12.78 -5.48 -21.95
N MET A 275 -13.17 -5.55 -20.68
CA MET A 275 -14.45 -6.11 -20.22
C MET A 275 -15.37 -4.97 -19.77
N TYR A 276 -16.64 -5.04 -20.13
CA TYR A 276 -17.65 -4.08 -19.66
C TYR A 276 -19.01 -4.75 -19.51
N LEU A 277 -19.80 -4.26 -18.55
CA LEU A 277 -21.21 -4.63 -18.40
C LEU A 277 -21.98 -4.09 -19.60
N ASN A 278 -22.97 -4.84 -20.05
CA ASN A 278 -23.87 -4.35 -21.09
C ASN A 278 -24.58 -3.09 -20.54
N GLU A 279 -24.63 -2.03 -21.34
CA GLU A 279 -25.32 -0.72 -21.13
C GLU A 279 -24.50 0.49 -20.63
N ASP A 280 -23.31 0.34 -20.03
CA ASP A 280 -22.47 1.50 -19.65
C ASP A 280 -21.06 1.41 -20.26
N LYS A 281 -20.73 2.32 -21.17
CA LYS A 281 -19.55 2.16 -22.04
C LYS A 281 -18.20 2.57 -21.42
N GLU A 282 -18.13 3.30 -20.31
CA GLU A 282 -16.83 3.74 -19.77
C GLU A 282 -16.65 3.58 -18.26
N GLU A 283 -17.59 3.97 -17.40
CA GLU A 283 -17.38 3.99 -15.93
C GLU A 283 -17.27 2.60 -15.29
N ASN A 284 -17.89 1.58 -15.91
CA ASN A 284 -17.89 0.20 -15.42
C ASN A 284 -16.99 -0.74 -16.22
N SER A 285 -16.07 -0.18 -17.02
CA SER A 285 -15.13 -0.96 -17.83
C SER A 285 -13.91 -1.39 -17.02
N LYS A 286 -13.36 -2.57 -17.32
CA LYS A 286 -12.16 -3.11 -16.68
C LYS A 286 -11.20 -3.64 -17.73
N LEU A 287 -9.98 -3.11 -17.69
CA LEU A 287 -8.89 -3.52 -18.58
C LEU A 287 -8.09 -4.66 -17.93
N PHE A 288 -7.87 -5.72 -18.71
CA PHE A 288 -6.98 -6.83 -18.36
C PHE A 288 -5.86 -6.90 -19.38
N PHE A 289 -4.62 -6.97 -18.92
CA PHE A 289 -3.43 -6.98 -19.78
C PHE A 289 -3.09 -8.35 -20.39
N SER A 290 -3.99 -9.32 -20.24
CA SER A 290 -3.97 -10.59 -20.97
C SER A 290 -5.33 -11.29 -20.85
N ILE A 291 -5.62 -12.17 -21.81
CA ILE A 291 -6.75 -13.12 -21.75
C ILE A 291 -6.68 -13.92 -20.44
N GLY A 292 -5.50 -14.42 -20.08
CA GLY A 292 -5.29 -15.21 -18.86
C GLY A 292 -5.69 -14.45 -17.58
N LYS A 293 -5.31 -13.18 -17.45
CA LYS A 293 -5.70 -12.35 -16.30
C LYS A 293 -7.21 -12.09 -16.23
N CYS A 294 -7.86 -11.96 -17.38
CA CYS A 294 -9.32 -11.84 -17.43
C CYS A 294 -10.01 -13.14 -16.98
N VAL A 295 -9.50 -14.30 -17.43
CA VAL A 295 -10.02 -15.62 -17.04
C VAL A 295 -9.84 -15.86 -15.54
N GLU A 296 -8.65 -15.55 -14.99
CA GLU A 296 -8.38 -15.65 -13.55
C GLU A 296 -9.36 -14.80 -12.74
N TYR A 297 -9.60 -13.55 -13.18
CA TYR A 297 -10.57 -12.68 -12.55
C TYR A 297 -11.99 -13.25 -12.54
N LEU A 298 -12.46 -13.79 -13.67
CA LEU A 298 -13.79 -14.39 -13.78
C LEU A 298 -13.91 -15.63 -12.87
N ARG A 299 -12.90 -16.51 -12.84
CA ARG A 299 -12.87 -17.69 -11.97
C ARG A 299 -12.90 -17.32 -10.49
N ASN A 300 -12.14 -16.30 -10.09
CA ASN A 300 -12.16 -15.79 -8.71
C ASN A 300 -13.53 -15.18 -8.32
N LYS A 301 -14.38 -14.85 -9.30
CA LYS A 301 -15.77 -14.42 -9.12
C LYS A 301 -16.78 -15.57 -9.20
N GLY A 302 -16.32 -16.82 -9.28
CA GLY A 302 -17.18 -18.00 -9.43
C GLY A 302 -17.72 -18.21 -10.85
N ILE A 303 -17.22 -17.46 -11.83
CA ILE A 303 -17.66 -17.57 -13.24
C ILE A 303 -16.73 -18.55 -13.97
N PRO A 304 -17.25 -19.66 -14.53
CA PRO A 304 -16.44 -20.71 -15.13
C PRO A 304 -15.92 -20.32 -16.52
N ALA A 305 -14.81 -19.59 -16.57
CA ALA A 305 -14.20 -19.15 -17.82
C ALA A 305 -12.94 -19.96 -18.20
N THR A 306 -12.73 -20.16 -19.50
CA THR A 306 -11.44 -20.61 -20.08
C THR A 306 -10.95 -19.60 -21.12
N GLN A 307 -9.69 -19.72 -21.54
CA GLN A 307 -9.15 -18.87 -22.62
C GLN A 307 -9.97 -19.05 -23.91
N THR A 308 -10.27 -20.30 -24.28
CA THR A 308 -11.09 -20.64 -25.46
C THR A 308 -12.48 -20.02 -25.38
N THR A 309 -13.10 -20.08 -24.20
CA THR A 309 -14.39 -19.42 -23.94
C THR A 309 -14.27 -17.92 -24.22
N LEU A 310 -13.27 -17.26 -23.65
CA LEU A 310 -13.12 -15.80 -23.79
C LEU A 310 -12.87 -15.39 -25.24
N VAL A 311 -12.01 -16.09 -25.97
CA VAL A 311 -11.74 -15.86 -27.40
C VAL A 311 -13.04 -15.95 -28.22
N LYS A 312 -13.82 -17.02 -28.03
CA LYS A 312 -15.11 -17.20 -28.72
C LYS A 312 -16.06 -16.00 -28.51
N TYR A 313 -16.18 -15.50 -27.27
CA TYR A 313 -17.08 -14.38 -26.98
C TYR A 313 -16.54 -13.02 -27.42
N ILE A 314 -15.22 -12.85 -27.47
CA ILE A 314 -14.60 -11.67 -28.11
C ILE A 314 -14.89 -11.68 -29.61
N ASP A 315 -14.64 -12.79 -30.30
CA ASP A 315 -14.76 -12.89 -31.75
C ASP A 315 -16.22 -12.80 -32.22
N THR A 316 -17.14 -13.40 -31.47
CA THR A 316 -18.58 -13.32 -31.78
C THR A 316 -19.24 -12.02 -31.33
N GLY A 317 -18.57 -11.21 -30.51
CA GLY A 317 -19.13 -10.00 -29.90
C GLY A 317 -20.32 -10.23 -28.97
N LYS A 318 -20.63 -11.49 -28.65
CA LYS A 318 -21.75 -11.90 -27.80
C LYS A 318 -21.44 -11.67 -26.32
N THR A 319 -22.49 -11.49 -25.54
CA THR A 319 -22.37 -11.42 -24.08
C THR A 319 -22.08 -12.80 -23.50
N TYR A 320 -21.22 -12.84 -22.48
CA TYR A 320 -21.01 -14.00 -21.64
C TYR A 320 -21.22 -13.62 -20.18
N GLN A 321 -22.22 -14.23 -19.56
CA GLN A 321 -22.55 -14.01 -18.14
C GLN A 321 -22.75 -12.51 -17.82
N GLY A 322 -23.43 -11.78 -18.71
CA GLY A 322 -23.71 -10.34 -18.57
C GLY A 322 -22.58 -9.41 -19.03
N PHE A 323 -21.41 -9.93 -19.40
CA PHE A 323 -20.26 -9.14 -19.83
C PHE A 323 -20.04 -9.18 -21.35
N LYS A 324 -19.59 -8.06 -21.92
CA LYS A 324 -18.99 -8.01 -23.26
C LYS A 324 -17.48 -7.84 -23.16
N PHE A 325 -16.78 -8.39 -24.14
CA PHE A 325 -15.33 -8.42 -24.20
C PHE A 325 -14.85 -7.92 -25.55
N LYS A 326 -13.74 -7.16 -25.56
CA LYS A 326 -13.09 -6.70 -26.78
C LYS A 326 -11.57 -6.76 -26.64
N TYR A 327 -10.88 -7.08 -27.74
CA TYR A 327 -9.44 -6.84 -27.81
C TYR A 327 -9.15 -5.34 -27.81
N VAL A 328 -8.12 -4.95 -27.08
CA VAL A 328 -7.53 -3.60 -27.10
C VAL A 328 -6.41 -3.57 -28.09
#